data_AF-A0A160NVC6-F1
#
_entry.id   AF-A0A160NVC6-F1
#
_cell.length_a   1.000
_cell.length_b   1.000
_cell.length_c   1.000
_cell.angle_alpha   90.00
_cell.angle_beta   90.00
_cell.angle_gamma   90.00
#
_symmetry.space_group_name_H-M   'P 1'
#
loop_
_entity.id
_entity.type
_entity.pdbx_description
1 polymer ?
#
loop_
_entity_poly.entity_id
_entity_poly.type
_entity_poly.pdbx_seq_one_letter_code
_entity_poly.pdbx_strand_id
1 'polypeptide(L)'
;MNGSAVPAPANGKAVPTPKDLAGLRGPATALAPAPQSAATLRWSSDRGWIDRPASLGEPAETASLPTLAQLTSAEQRWADREEDITTVGGDPYEVGQVFARRWLDRLPEPSHVPKLAAMYPRIPHRIDGELLRYAARFGLLAHKDDQIDEHDRYAIRAGFWREIDLHAATRHAPAPEENGRTP
;
A
#
# COMPACT_ATOMS: atom_id res chain seq x y z
N MET A 1 -35.52 29.82 -52.27
CA MET A 1 -34.57 28.79 -51.80
C MET A 1 -33.89 29.28 -50.53
N ASN A 2 -33.48 28.34 -49.67
CA ASN A 2 -32.87 28.47 -48.32
C ASN A 2 -33.90 28.30 -47.20
N GLY A 3 -33.80 27.35 -46.27
CA GLY A 3 -32.83 26.29 -46.01
C GLY A 3 -33.32 25.52 -44.77
N SER A 4 -33.29 24.19 -44.83
CA SER A 4 -33.84 23.29 -43.81
C SER A 4 -33.13 23.40 -42.46
N ALA A 5 -33.91 23.22 -41.39
CA ALA A 5 -33.49 23.16 -40.01
C ALA A 5 -32.59 21.96 -39.70
N VAL A 6 -31.64 22.17 -38.79
CA VAL A 6 -30.94 21.13 -38.03
C VAL A 6 -31.04 21.51 -36.55
N PRO A 7 -31.74 20.76 -35.68
CA PRO A 7 -31.72 21.04 -34.24
C PRO A 7 -30.39 20.60 -33.64
N ALA A 8 -29.77 21.50 -32.85
CA ALA A 8 -28.58 21.21 -32.06
C ALA A 8 -28.91 20.21 -30.93
N PRO A 9 -28.00 19.30 -30.56
CA PRO A 9 -28.20 18.40 -29.43
C PRO A 9 -28.19 19.18 -28.12
N ALA A 10 -29.18 18.90 -27.27
CA ALA A 10 -29.35 19.52 -25.96
C ALA A 10 -28.17 19.18 -25.02
N ASN A 11 -27.45 20.21 -24.57
CA ASN A 11 -26.48 20.13 -23.48
C ASN A 11 -27.18 19.72 -22.17
N GLY A 12 -26.97 18.48 -21.74
CA GLY A 12 -27.51 17.95 -20.49
C GLY A 12 -26.41 17.49 -19.53
N LYS A 13 -26.45 18.03 -18.32
CA LYS A 13 -25.70 17.68 -17.08
C LYS A 13 -24.48 18.54 -16.76
N ALA A 14 -24.71 19.84 -16.57
CA ALA A 14 -23.87 20.64 -15.67
C ALA A 14 -24.22 20.30 -14.21
N VAL A 15 -23.20 20.04 -13.39
CA VAL A 15 -23.36 19.81 -11.95
C VAL A 15 -23.70 21.16 -11.29
N PRO A 16 -24.80 21.28 -10.53
CA PRO A 16 -25.19 22.58 -9.98
C PRO A 16 -24.19 23.04 -8.92
N THR A 17 -23.74 24.28 -9.07
CA THR A 17 -22.93 24.97 -8.07
C THR A 17 -23.76 25.25 -6.81
N PRO A 18 -23.14 25.38 -5.62
CA PRO A 18 -23.85 25.56 -4.35
C PRO A 18 -24.84 26.74 -4.31
N LYS A 19 -24.69 27.72 -5.21
CA LYS A 19 -25.56 28.88 -5.35
C LYS A 19 -26.93 28.54 -5.96
N ASP A 20 -27.00 27.51 -6.80
CA ASP A 20 -28.22 27.09 -7.51
C ASP A 20 -29.21 26.32 -6.60
N LEU A 21 -28.73 25.85 -5.44
CA LEU A 21 -29.55 25.13 -4.45
C LEU A 21 -30.25 26.07 -3.45
N ALA A 22 -29.78 27.31 -3.30
CA ALA A 22 -30.32 28.26 -2.32
C ALA A 22 -31.69 28.84 -2.72
N GLY A 23 -32.07 28.76 -4.00
CA GLY A 23 -33.35 29.29 -4.51
C GLY A 23 -34.56 28.37 -4.35
N LEU A 24 -34.38 27.12 -3.89
CA LEU A 24 -35.43 26.09 -3.89
C LEU A 24 -36.22 25.96 -2.57
N ARG A 25 -36.03 26.87 -1.59
CA ARG A 25 -36.86 26.90 -0.38
C ARG A 25 -38.20 27.62 -0.64
N GLY A 26 -39.18 26.88 -1.15
CA GLY A 26 -40.61 27.24 -1.06
C GLY A 26 -41.18 26.97 0.35
N PRO A 27 -42.24 27.68 0.78
CA PRO A 27 -42.77 27.59 2.14
C PRO A 27 -43.55 26.29 2.40
N ALA A 28 -43.49 25.87 3.67
CA ALA A 28 -43.83 24.55 4.20
C ALA A 28 -45.31 24.16 4.11
N THR A 29 -45.57 22.86 3.90
CA THR A 29 -46.81 22.19 4.31
C THR A 29 -46.45 21.06 5.27
N ALA A 30 -47.06 21.07 6.45
CA ALA A 30 -46.74 20.19 7.56
C ALA A 30 -47.19 18.74 7.30
N LEU A 31 -46.26 17.80 7.42
CA LEU A 31 -46.55 16.38 7.63
C LEU A 31 -45.53 15.80 8.62
N ALA A 32 -46.03 14.89 9.47
CA ALA A 32 -45.45 14.31 10.69
C ALA A 32 -43.90 14.10 10.76
N PRO A 33 -43.30 14.21 11.96
CA PRO A 33 -41.85 14.03 12.13
C PRO A 33 -41.49 12.55 12.05
N ALA A 34 -41.06 12.10 10.86
CA ALA A 34 -40.20 10.92 10.77
C ALA A 34 -38.80 11.31 11.28
N PRO A 35 -38.15 10.53 12.17
CA PRO A 35 -36.81 10.84 12.62
C PRO A 35 -35.86 10.72 11.43
N GLN A 36 -35.48 11.87 10.89
CA GLN A 36 -34.46 11.99 9.86
C GLN A 36 -33.15 11.56 10.52
N SER A 37 -32.66 10.37 10.18
CA SER A 37 -31.30 9.96 10.52
C SER A 37 -30.37 10.97 9.87
N ALA A 38 -29.92 11.96 10.64
CA ALA A 38 -28.88 12.87 10.26
C ALA A 38 -27.68 12.01 9.87
N ALA A 39 -27.42 11.88 8.57
CA ALA A 39 -26.17 11.35 8.05
C ALA A 39 -25.10 12.41 8.31
N THR A 40 -24.76 12.63 9.57
CA THR A 40 -23.49 13.21 9.95
C THR A 40 -22.45 12.22 9.45
N LEU A 41 -21.75 12.61 8.38
CA LEU A 41 -20.47 12.03 8.00
C LEU A 41 -19.50 12.31 9.17
N ARG A 42 -19.62 11.47 10.20
CA ARG A 42 -18.59 11.25 11.19
C ARG A 42 -17.49 10.57 10.41
N TRP A 43 -16.48 11.34 10.01
CA TRP A 43 -15.14 10.81 9.83
C TRP A 43 -14.74 10.22 11.18
N SER A 44 -15.25 9.03 11.48
CA SER A 44 -14.75 8.24 12.57
C SER A 44 -13.36 7.81 12.13
N SER A 45 -12.38 8.64 12.50
CA SER A 45 -11.05 8.16 12.89
C SER A 45 -11.23 7.23 14.09
N ASP A 46 -11.90 6.10 13.87
CA ASP A 46 -11.88 4.98 14.76
C ASP A 46 -10.75 4.09 14.29
N ARG A 47 -9.73 4.06 15.14
CA ARG A 47 -8.64 3.10 15.14
C ARG A 47 -9.24 1.70 15.18
N GLY A 48 -9.56 1.18 14.00
CA GLY A 48 -9.89 -0.21 13.76
C GLY A 48 -8.82 -0.80 12.87
N TRP A 49 -7.63 -1.03 13.43
CA TRP A 49 -6.73 -2.03 12.85
C TRP A 49 -7.54 -3.31 12.83
N ILE A 50 -8.02 -3.72 11.65
CA ILE A 50 -8.68 -5.01 11.50
C ILE A 50 -7.57 -6.02 11.74
N ASP A 51 -7.46 -6.48 12.98
CA ASP A 51 -6.82 -7.75 13.29
C ASP A 51 -7.66 -8.80 12.57
N ARG A 52 -7.27 -9.08 11.33
CA ARG A 52 -7.75 -10.27 10.65
C ARG A 52 -7.14 -11.42 11.45
N PRO A 53 -7.97 -12.28 12.07
CA PRO A 53 -7.43 -13.43 12.80
C PRO A 53 -6.47 -14.13 11.87
N ALA A 54 -5.25 -14.38 12.37
CA ALA A 54 -4.23 -15.14 11.67
C ALA A 54 -4.91 -16.29 10.94
N SER A 55 -4.91 -16.25 9.61
CA SER A 55 -5.60 -17.24 8.79
C SER A 55 -5.19 -18.63 9.27
N LEU A 56 -6.22 -19.38 9.64
CA LEU A 56 -6.19 -20.75 10.12
C LEU A 56 -5.29 -21.61 9.20
N GLY A 57 -4.02 -21.80 9.54
CA GLY A 57 -3.11 -22.68 8.77
C GLY A 57 -1.64 -22.28 8.70
N GLU A 58 -1.24 -21.08 9.11
CA GLU A 58 0.19 -20.70 9.09
C GLU A 58 0.93 -21.25 10.34
N PRO A 59 2.10 -21.88 10.21
CA PRO A 59 2.89 -22.35 11.35
C PRO A 59 3.24 -21.18 12.28
N ALA A 60 3.21 -21.39 13.61
CA ALA A 60 3.39 -20.33 14.61
C ALA A 60 4.67 -19.51 14.44
N GLU A 61 5.72 -20.12 13.88
CA GLU A 61 6.99 -19.49 13.54
C GLU A 61 6.83 -18.40 12.46
N THR A 62 6.00 -18.64 11.44
CA THR A 62 5.64 -17.62 10.42
C THR A 62 4.71 -16.55 10.96
N ALA A 63 3.82 -16.90 11.89
CA ALA A 63 2.92 -15.94 12.53
C ALA A 63 3.68 -14.90 13.39
N SER A 64 4.90 -15.25 13.83
CA SER A 64 5.75 -14.41 14.69
C SER A 64 6.50 -13.30 13.95
N LEU A 65 6.61 -13.35 12.61
CA LEU A 65 7.28 -12.31 11.84
C LEU A 65 6.39 -11.06 11.73
N PRO A 66 6.90 -9.86 12.08
CA PRO A 66 6.14 -8.62 11.96
C PRO A 66 5.99 -8.20 10.49
N THR A 67 4.85 -7.60 10.14
CA THR A 67 4.64 -7.02 8.80
C THR A 67 5.17 -5.57 8.75
N LEU A 68 5.54 -5.06 7.58
CA LEU A 68 6.03 -3.68 7.42
C LEU A 68 5.03 -2.65 7.96
N ALA A 69 3.73 -2.87 7.74
CA ALA A 69 2.68 -1.99 8.24
C ALA A 69 2.64 -1.94 9.77
N GLN A 70 2.94 -3.05 10.47
CA GLN A 70 3.04 -3.11 11.93
C GLN A 70 4.27 -2.35 12.45
N LEU A 71 5.35 -2.37 11.69
CA LEU A 71 6.61 -1.69 12.03
C LEU A 71 6.61 -0.19 11.69
N THR A 72 5.64 0.29 10.91
CA THR A 72 5.66 1.65 10.35
C THR A 72 4.53 2.49 10.91
N SER A 73 4.84 3.69 11.41
CA SER A 73 3.84 4.67 11.88
C SER A 73 3.01 5.24 10.71
N ALA A 74 1.89 5.89 11.01
CA ALA A 74 1.06 6.51 9.97
C ALA A 74 1.79 7.66 9.24
N GLU A 75 2.53 8.47 9.99
CA GLU A 75 3.34 9.57 9.45
C GLU A 75 4.46 9.03 8.56
N GLN A 76 5.19 8.02 9.02
CA GLN A 76 6.24 7.40 8.22
C GLN A 76 5.68 6.72 6.97
N ARG A 77 4.52 6.06 7.06
CA ARG A 77 3.85 5.50 5.87
C ARG A 77 3.48 6.55 4.83
N TRP A 78 3.18 7.77 5.26
CA TRP A 78 2.94 8.88 4.34
C TRP A 78 4.24 9.36 3.71
N ALA A 79 5.30 9.55 4.50
CA ALA A 79 6.62 9.94 4.00
C ALA A 79 7.19 8.92 2.99
N ASP A 80 7.13 7.63 3.34
CA ASP A 80 7.53 6.51 2.46
C ASP A 80 6.78 6.55 1.13
N ARG A 81 5.49 6.87 1.16
CA ARG A 81 4.66 6.97 -0.03
C ARG A 81 5.10 8.13 -0.92
N GLU A 82 5.47 9.25 -0.34
CA GLU A 82 5.96 10.40 -1.10
C GLU A 82 7.30 10.08 -1.78
N GLU A 83 8.18 9.38 -1.07
CA GLU A 83 9.44 8.85 -1.62
C GLU A 83 9.15 7.84 -2.74
N ASP A 84 8.22 6.90 -2.54
CA ASP A 84 7.82 5.90 -3.53
C ASP A 84 7.41 6.53 -4.86
N ILE A 85 6.65 7.63 -4.79
CA ILE A 85 6.13 8.34 -5.97
C ILE A 85 7.25 8.98 -6.77
N THR A 86 8.30 9.46 -6.10
CA THR A 86 9.33 10.31 -6.70
C THR A 86 10.61 9.57 -7.07
N THR A 87 10.90 8.43 -6.43
CA THR A 87 12.20 7.76 -6.52
C THR A 87 12.17 6.38 -7.14
N VAL A 88 11.04 5.66 -7.04
CA VAL A 88 10.94 4.27 -7.51
C VAL A 88 10.44 4.28 -8.95
N GLY A 89 11.24 3.75 -9.88
CA GLY A 89 10.94 3.74 -11.31
C GLY A 89 9.79 2.78 -11.68
N GLY A 90 9.33 2.00 -10.71
CA GLY A 90 8.23 1.05 -10.81
C GLY A 90 8.57 -0.23 -11.55
N ASP A 91 9.86 -0.53 -11.70
CA ASP A 91 10.35 -1.86 -12.01
C ASP A 91 9.94 -2.84 -10.88
N PRO A 92 9.25 -3.95 -11.18
CA PRO A 92 8.78 -4.88 -10.16
C PRO A 92 9.91 -5.42 -9.28
N TYR A 93 11.10 -5.63 -9.86
CA TYR A 93 12.26 -6.10 -9.12
C TYR A 93 12.80 -5.05 -8.14
N GLU A 94 12.90 -3.79 -8.54
CA GLU A 94 13.21 -2.65 -7.65
C GLU A 94 12.19 -2.51 -6.52
N VAL A 95 10.89 -2.60 -6.82
CA VAL A 95 9.82 -2.52 -5.82
C VAL A 95 9.99 -3.58 -4.72
N GLY A 96 10.38 -4.80 -5.12
CA GLY A 96 10.69 -5.88 -4.19
C GLY A 96 11.85 -5.55 -3.25
N GLN A 97 12.92 -4.93 -3.77
CA GLN A 97 14.07 -4.51 -2.98
C GLN A 97 13.72 -3.39 -2.00
N VAL A 98 13.02 -2.34 -2.45
CA VAL A 98 12.64 -1.21 -1.58
C VAL A 98 11.78 -1.67 -0.41
N PHE A 99 10.83 -2.57 -0.67
CA PHE A 99 10.02 -3.15 0.39
C PHE A 99 10.90 -3.91 1.41
N ALA A 100 11.79 -4.78 0.93
CA ALA A 100 12.66 -5.57 1.78
C ALA A 100 13.61 -4.69 2.61
N ARG A 101 14.21 -3.65 2.00
CA ARG A 101 15.09 -2.70 2.68
C ARG A 101 14.37 -2.02 3.85
N ARG A 102 13.19 -1.44 3.59
CA ARG A 102 12.40 -0.76 4.63
C ARG A 102 11.95 -1.71 5.72
N TRP A 103 11.59 -2.95 5.36
CA TRP A 103 11.25 -3.95 6.35
C TRP A 103 12.44 -4.27 7.25
N LEU A 104 13.60 -4.54 6.67
CA LEU A 104 14.85 -4.82 7.39
C LEU A 104 15.28 -3.66 8.29
N ASP A 105 15.22 -2.42 7.79
CA ASP A 105 15.64 -1.22 8.51
C ASP A 105 14.76 -0.94 9.75
N ARG A 106 13.53 -1.46 9.74
CA ARG A 106 12.55 -1.24 10.82
C ARG A 106 12.37 -2.45 11.72
N LEU A 107 13.08 -3.55 11.46
CA LEU A 107 13.02 -4.72 12.32
C LEU A 107 13.62 -4.38 13.69
N PRO A 108 12.86 -4.54 14.78
CA PRO A 108 13.38 -4.26 16.12
C PRO A 108 14.38 -5.33 16.60
N GLU A 109 14.28 -6.53 16.03
CA GLU A 109 15.00 -7.71 16.49
C GLU A 109 15.70 -8.39 15.30
N PRO A 110 17.05 -8.41 15.28
CA PRO A 110 17.83 -8.97 14.17
C PRO A 110 17.58 -10.45 13.91
N SER A 111 17.16 -11.23 14.93
CA SER A 111 16.91 -12.67 14.80
C SER A 111 15.72 -13.02 13.90
N HIS A 112 14.89 -12.05 13.48
CA HIS A 112 13.85 -12.28 12.47
C HIS A 112 14.40 -12.55 11.07
N VAL A 113 15.58 -12.02 10.72
CA VAL A 113 16.16 -12.18 9.39
C VAL A 113 16.58 -13.63 9.12
N PRO A 114 17.35 -14.31 10.01
CA PRO A 114 17.66 -15.73 9.84
C PRO A 114 16.41 -16.63 9.81
N LYS A 115 15.39 -16.32 10.61
CA LYS A 115 14.11 -17.05 10.62
C LYS A 115 13.43 -16.98 9.26
N LEU A 116 13.35 -15.78 8.68
CA LEU A 116 12.80 -15.60 7.33
C LEU A 116 13.65 -16.31 6.28
N ALA A 117 14.98 -16.17 6.34
CA ALA A 117 15.90 -16.76 5.36
C ALA A 117 15.79 -18.29 5.29
N ALA A 118 15.53 -18.96 6.42
CA ALA A 118 15.31 -20.41 6.47
C ALA A 118 14.08 -20.90 5.66
N MET A 119 13.19 -19.99 5.25
CA MET A 119 11.98 -20.29 4.49
C MET A 119 12.17 -20.15 2.97
N TYR A 120 13.34 -19.69 2.53
CA TYR A 120 13.68 -19.57 1.12
C TYR A 120 13.46 -20.91 0.37
N PRO A 121 12.90 -20.90 -0.85
CA PRO A 121 12.56 -19.72 -1.67
C PRO A 121 11.16 -19.13 -1.42
N ARG A 122 10.39 -19.66 -0.46
CA ARG A 122 9.00 -19.26 -0.23
C ARG A 122 8.91 -18.08 0.74
N ILE A 123 8.20 -17.02 0.33
CA ILE A 123 7.85 -15.92 1.23
C ILE A 123 6.59 -16.31 2.05
N PRO A 124 6.57 -16.10 3.38
CA PRO A 124 5.39 -16.32 4.21
C PRO A 124 4.18 -15.54 3.69
N HIS A 125 2.97 -16.13 3.74
CA HIS A 125 1.81 -15.58 3.04
C HIS A 125 1.44 -14.16 3.52
N ARG A 126 1.61 -13.87 4.81
CA ARG A 126 1.35 -12.54 5.37
C ARG A 126 2.28 -11.46 4.78
N ILE A 127 3.56 -11.81 4.64
CA ILE A 127 4.58 -10.92 4.09
C ILE A 127 4.42 -10.82 2.57
N ASP A 128 4.24 -11.94 1.86
CA ASP A 128 3.99 -11.96 0.41
C ASP A 128 2.75 -11.14 0.05
N GLY A 129 1.66 -11.30 0.80
CA GLY A 129 0.43 -10.54 0.58
C GLY A 129 0.60 -9.03 0.84
N GLU A 130 1.45 -8.63 1.79
CA GLU A 130 1.77 -7.23 2.02
C GLU A 130 2.69 -6.65 0.95
N LEU A 131 3.71 -7.42 0.54
CA LEU A 131 4.63 -7.09 -0.55
C LEU A 131 3.87 -6.84 -1.86
N LEU A 132 2.93 -7.73 -2.22
CA LEU A 132 2.12 -7.55 -3.42
C LEU A 132 1.15 -6.37 -3.31
N ARG A 133 0.56 -6.11 -2.13
CA ARG A 133 -0.27 -4.90 -1.91
C ARG A 133 0.54 -3.61 -1.98
N TYR A 134 1.79 -3.63 -1.51
CA TYR A 134 2.71 -2.52 -1.64
C TYR A 134 3.03 -2.26 -3.11
N ALA A 135 3.34 -3.31 -3.86
CA ALA A 135 3.67 -3.23 -5.27
C ALA A 135 2.50 -2.72 -6.15
N ALA A 136 1.26 -3.08 -5.83
CA ALA A 136 0.09 -2.60 -6.55
C ALA A 136 -0.07 -1.06 -6.54
N ARG A 137 0.59 -0.35 -5.62
CA ARG A 137 0.51 1.12 -5.53
C ARG A 137 1.24 1.85 -6.67
N PHE A 138 2.19 1.19 -7.33
CA PHE A 138 3.03 1.82 -8.34
C PHE A 138 2.36 1.91 -9.72
N GLY A 139 1.13 1.38 -9.88
CA GLY A 139 0.30 1.54 -11.08
C GLY A 139 0.86 0.89 -12.37
N LEU A 140 2.13 0.51 -12.38
CA LEU A 140 2.83 -0.11 -13.49
C LEU A 140 2.59 -1.62 -13.58
N LEU A 141 2.07 -2.22 -12.51
CA LEU A 141 1.76 -3.64 -12.41
C LEU A 141 0.26 -3.95 -12.57
N ALA A 142 -0.60 -2.93 -12.60
CA ALA A 142 -2.04 -3.14 -12.77
C ALA A 142 -2.34 -3.25 -14.27
N HIS A 143 -2.28 -4.46 -14.83
CA HIS A 143 -2.96 -4.74 -16.10
C HIS A 143 -4.47 -4.46 -15.97
N LYS A 144 -5.19 -4.39 -17.10
CA LYS A 144 -6.59 -3.91 -17.26
C LYS A 144 -7.63 -4.26 -16.18
N ASP A 145 -7.35 -5.20 -15.29
CA ASP A 145 -8.20 -5.69 -14.20
C ASP A 145 -7.59 -5.51 -12.77
N ASP A 146 -6.67 -4.57 -12.56
CA ASP A 146 -5.93 -4.33 -11.30
C ASP A 146 -5.09 -5.54 -10.81
N GLN A 147 -4.74 -6.46 -11.71
CA GLN A 147 -3.94 -7.64 -11.40
C GLN A 147 -2.48 -7.42 -11.77
N ILE A 148 -1.58 -7.66 -10.81
CA ILE A 148 -0.15 -7.87 -11.04
C ILE A 148 0.00 -9.14 -11.86
N ASP A 149 0.59 -9.04 -13.05
CA ASP A 149 0.81 -10.22 -13.88
C ASP A 149 1.81 -11.18 -13.23
N GLU A 150 1.81 -12.42 -13.70
CA GLU A 150 2.58 -13.48 -13.08
C GLU A 150 4.11 -13.26 -13.20
N HIS A 151 4.60 -12.65 -14.28
CA HIS A 151 6.01 -12.36 -14.46
C HIS A 151 6.48 -11.31 -13.45
N ASP A 152 5.70 -10.25 -13.29
CA ASP A 152 5.94 -9.19 -12.31
C ASP A 152 5.91 -9.71 -10.88
N ARG A 153 4.98 -10.62 -10.55
CA ARG A 153 4.96 -11.29 -9.23
C ARG A 153 6.26 -12.04 -8.96
N TYR A 154 6.82 -12.74 -9.95
CA TYR A 154 8.11 -13.41 -9.79
C TYR A 154 9.26 -12.39 -9.64
N ALA A 155 9.27 -11.33 -10.43
CA ALA A 155 10.29 -10.28 -10.35
C ALA A 155 10.29 -9.58 -8.98
N ILE A 156 9.12 -9.24 -8.43
CA ILE A 156 8.97 -8.65 -7.09
C ILE A 156 9.53 -9.57 -6.01
N ARG A 157 9.18 -10.86 -6.05
CA ARG A 157 9.69 -11.84 -5.09
C ARG A 157 11.19 -12.05 -5.22
N ALA A 158 11.72 -12.02 -6.45
CA ALA A 158 13.15 -12.12 -6.70
C ALA A 158 13.91 -10.90 -6.14
N GLY A 159 13.39 -9.68 -6.35
CA GLY A 159 13.96 -8.46 -5.79
C GLY A 159 13.94 -8.45 -4.27
N PHE A 160 12.84 -8.92 -3.67
CA PHE A 160 12.74 -9.10 -2.22
C PHE A 160 13.86 -10.00 -1.68
N TRP A 161 14.01 -11.21 -2.22
CA TRP A 161 15.04 -12.14 -1.75
C TRP A 161 16.44 -11.64 -2.00
N ARG A 162 16.69 -10.99 -3.15
CA ARG A 162 18.00 -10.38 -3.43
C ARG A 162 18.42 -9.42 -2.33
N GLU A 163 17.50 -8.59 -1.87
CA GLU A 163 17.81 -7.59 -0.86
C GLU A 163 18.08 -8.20 0.51
N ILE A 164 17.33 -9.24 0.87
CA ILE A 164 17.59 -10.03 2.10
C ILE A 164 18.99 -10.66 2.04
N ASP A 165 19.37 -11.25 0.90
CA ASP A 165 20.68 -11.87 0.70
C ASP A 165 21.82 -10.83 0.77
N LEU A 166 21.63 -9.67 0.12
CA LEU A 166 22.59 -8.57 0.16
C LEU A 166 22.80 -8.07 1.59
N HIS A 167 21.72 -7.92 2.37
CA HIS A 167 21.81 -7.53 3.77
C HIS A 167 22.49 -8.61 4.63
N ALA A 168 22.16 -9.88 4.43
CA ALA A 168 22.82 -10.98 5.14
C ALA A 168 24.33 -10.98 4.86
N ALA A 169 24.74 -10.82 3.60
CA ALA A 169 26.14 -10.73 3.21
C ALA A 169 26.87 -9.53 3.86
N THR A 170 26.23 -8.36 3.96
CA THR A 170 26.84 -7.18 4.61
C THR A 170 27.03 -7.37 6.12
N ARG A 171 26.11 -8.09 6.80
CA ARG A 171 26.25 -8.39 8.24
C ARG A 171 27.34 -9.43 8.54
N HIS A 172 27.66 -10.29 7.58
CA HIS A 172 28.69 -11.32 7.74
C HIS A 172 30.09 -10.88 7.30
N ALA A 173 30.25 -9.66 6.77
CA ALA A 173 31.58 -9.14 6.45
C ALA A 173 32.40 -8.97 7.75
N PRO A 174 33.56 -9.65 7.90
CA PRO A 174 34.41 -9.47 9.06
C PRO A 174 34.91 -8.02 9.12
N ALA A 175 34.85 -7.41 10.30
CA ALA A 175 35.46 -6.10 10.55
C ALA A 175 36.93 -6.16 10.09
N PRO A 176 37.45 -5.13 9.39
CA PRO A 176 38.86 -5.12 9.00
C PRO A 176 39.66 -5.18 10.30
N GLU A 177 40.40 -6.27 10.50
CA GLU A 177 41.33 -6.40 11.61
C GLU A 177 42.32 -5.24 11.52
N GLU A 178 42.15 -4.26 12.41
CA GLU A 178 43.15 -3.25 12.74
C GLU A 178 44.32 -4.00 13.39
N ASN A 179 45.17 -4.57 12.52
CA ASN A 179 46.38 -5.24 12.93
C ASN A 179 47.35 -4.15 13.37
N GLY A 180 47.26 -3.82 14.67
CA GLY A 180 48.16 -2.93 15.37
C GLY A 180 49.60 -3.38 15.15
N ARG A 181 50.32 -2.64 14.32
CA ARG A 181 51.78 -2.66 14.26
C ARG A 181 52.29 -1.29 14.61
N THR A 182 52.60 -1.11 15.88
CA THR A 182 53.71 -0.29 16.41
C THR A 182 53.83 -0.57 17.91
N PRO A 183 54.99 -0.39 18.56
CA PRO A 183 56.11 0.49 18.22
C PRO A 183 57.32 -0.17 17.54
#